data_AF-A0A7C6NVS7-F1
#
_entry.id   AF-A0A7C6NVS7-F1
#
_cell.length_a   1.000
_cell.length_b   1.000
_cell.length_c   1.000
_cell.angle_alpha   90.00
_cell.angle_beta   90.00
_cell.angle_gamma   90.00
#
_symmetry.space_group_name_H-M   'P 1'
#
loop_
_entity.id
_entity.type
_entity.pdbx_description
1 polymer ?
#
loop_
_entity_poly.entity_id
_entity_poly.type
_entity_poly.pdbx_seq_one_letter_code
_entity_poly.pdbx_strand_id
1 'polypeptide(L)'
;MAKRFYFIAPLLLLLLFIVSCKQDTGTTVAEISPTDSSGTQSISDTREFLPEADWPADLAPDELPEYTAGTVTASAVDGEEVLTIKVTDTGKDDLDDYLEILKNAGWSITSGDLEAEAELGLHTVTFALQGGGTVLQIDVYTQEAGSWPFDEVPTDILEPRSGMLVGTVEVLETGEGNKVMIMGIRDPLAWRPRYTEWTDC
;
A
#
# COMPACT_ATOMS: atom_id res chain seq x y z
N MET A 1 -48.45 -19.61 -5.62
CA MET A 1 -47.82 -20.92 -5.32
C MET A 1 -46.65 -20.66 -4.38
N ALA A 2 -46.73 -21.16 -3.14
CA ALA A 2 -45.75 -20.91 -2.10
C ALA A 2 -44.72 -22.06 -2.06
N LYS A 3 -43.43 -21.74 -2.04
CA LYS A 3 -42.36 -22.68 -1.66
C LYS A 3 -41.67 -22.18 -0.40
N ARG A 4 -41.90 -22.92 0.68
CA ARG A 4 -41.20 -22.83 1.96
C ARG A 4 -39.93 -23.66 1.83
N PHE A 5 -38.77 -23.12 2.22
CA PHE A 5 -37.58 -23.90 2.51
C PHE A 5 -37.28 -23.82 4.00
N TYR A 6 -37.15 -25.00 4.61
CA TYR A 6 -36.96 -25.21 6.04
C TYR A 6 -35.46 -25.18 6.40
N PHE A 7 -35.18 -24.39 7.43
CA PHE A 7 -34.26 -24.62 8.57
C PHE A 7 -33.46 -25.93 8.58
N ILE A 8 -32.12 -25.83 8.66
CA ILE A 8 -31.28 -26.68 9.51
C ILE A 8 -30.12 -25.83 10.05
N ALA A 9 -30.20 -25.49 11.33
CA ALA A 9 -29.06 -25.16 12.19
C ALA A 9 -28.89 -26.31 13.19
N PRO A 10 -27.66 -26.74 13.48
CA PRO A 10 -27.25 -26.96 14.87
C PRO A 10 -25.82 -26.41 15.10
N LEU A 11 -25.57 -25.61 16.15
CA LEU A 11 -25.50 -26.00 17.57
C LEU A 11 -24.17 -26.72 17.91
N LEU A 12 -23.25 -25.93 18.49
CA LEU A 12 -22.55 -26.19 19.76
C LEU A 12 -21.63 -27.42 19.90
N LEU A 13 -20.31 -27.18 20.05
CA LEU A 13 -19.42 -27.96 20.92
C LEU A 13 -18.22 -27.06 21.34
N LEU A 14 -18.21 -26.40 22.51
CA LEU A 14 -17.83 -26.84 23.86
C LEU A 14 -16.32 -27.14 24.09
N LEU A 15 -15.65 -26.16 24.73
CA LEU A 15 -14.75 -26.23 25.89
C LEU A 15 -13.34 -26.92 25.86
N LEU A 16 -12.37 -26.09 26.33
CA LEU A 16 -11.23 -26.35 27.25
C LEU A 16 -10.07 -27.21 26.69
N PHE A 17 -8.79 -26.86 26.87
CA PHE A 17 -8.08 -26.75 28.16
C PHE A 17 -6.92 -25.73 28.16
N ILE A 18 -6.93 -24.90 29.20
CA ILE A 18 -5.81 -24.30 29.92
C ILE A 18 -4.70 -25.33 30.20
N VAL A 19 -3.45 -25.03 29.83
CA VAL A 19 -2.26 -25.58 30.50
C VAL A 19 -1.42 -24.43 31.03
N SER A 20 -1.53 -24.29 32.35
CA SER A 20 -0.70 -23.49 33.24
C SER A 20 0.59 -24.26 33.50
N CYS A 21 1.75 -23.68 33.21
CA CYS A 21 3.02 -24.09 33.81
C CYS A 21 3.45 -23.02 34.81
N LYS A 22 2.90 -23.15 36.02
CA LYS A 22 3.48 -22.62 37.24
C LYS A 22 4.24 -23.78 37.89
N GLN A 23 5.57 -23.71 37.94
CA GLN A 23 6.37 -24.57 38.82
C GLN A 23 7.22 -23.66 39.70
N ASP A 24 6.82 -23.60 40.96
CA ASP A 24 7.58 -23.05 42.05
C ASP A 24 7.53 -24.11 43.16
N THR A 25 8.71 -24.64 43.51
CA THR A 25 9.08 -25.44 44.70
C THR A 25 10.46 -26.03 44.38
N GLY A 26 11.54 -25.86 45.14
CA GLY A 26 11.72 -25.38 46.49
C GLY A 26 12.85 -26.19 47.12
N THR A 27 13.95 -25.51 47.43
CA THR A 27 14.87 -25.74 48.58
C THR A 27 15.70 -27.03 48.66
N THR A 28 17.04 -26.89 48.63
CA THR A 28 17.95 -27.39 49.68
C THR A 28 19.22 -26.52 49.74
N VAL A 29 19.62 -26.20 50.97
CA VAL A 29 20.64 -25.23 51.39
C VAL A 29 22.03 -25.86 51.54
N ALA A 30 23.06 -25.14 51.09
CA ALA A 30 24.42 -25.03 51.64
C ALA A 30 25.10 -23.88 50.85
N GLU A 31 26.00 -23.03 51.31
CA GLU A 31 26.60 -22.62 52.58
C GLU A 31 27.47 -21.38 52.19
N ILE A 32 27.40 -20.32 52.98
CA ILE A 32 28.07 -19.00 52.94
C ILE A 32 29.50 -18.87 52.33
N SER A 33 29.69 -17.87 51.45
CA SER A 33 30.66 -16.76 51.59
C SER A 33 30.49 -15.68 50.50
N PRO A 34 30.86 -14.39 50.75
CA PRO A 34 30.46 -13.25 49.92
C PRO A 34 31.53 -12.88 48.88
N THR A 35 31.13 -12.46 47.68
CA THR A 35 31.97 -11.68 46.76
C THR A 35 31.09 -10.83 45.85
N ASP A 36 31.33 -9.53 45.87
CA ASP A 36 30.78 -8.52 44.98
C ASP A 36 30.94 -8.90 43.50
N SER A 37 29.87 -8.74 42.72
CA SER A 37 29.98 -8.21 41.35
C SER A 37 28.61 -7.81 40.83
N SER A 38 28.44 -6.49 40.67
CA SER A 38 27.53 -5.90 39.70
C SER A 38 27.71 -6.59 38.35
N GLY A 39 26.69 -7.31 37.93
CA GLY A 39 26.58 -7.88 36.59
C GLY A 39 25.31 -7.37 35.95
N THR A 40 25.30 -6.09 35.57
CA THR A 40 24.35 -5.54 34.60
C THR A 40 24.53 -6.32 33.30
N GLN A 41 23.72 -7.35 33.08
CA GLN A 41 23.64 -8.01 31.78
C GLN A 41 22.78 -7.13 30.90
N SER A 42 23.47 -6.20 30.25
CA SER A 42 22.99 -5.46 29.10
C SER A 42 22.54 -6.47 28.07
N ILE A 43 21.23 -6.65 27.97
CA ILE A 43 20.58 -7.36 26.88
C ILE A 43 21.03 -6.61 25.62
N SER A 44 21.82 -7.29 24.80
CA SER A 44 22.39 -6.73 23.59
C SER A 44 21.24 -6.23 22.72
N ASP A 45 21.19 -4.92 22.53
CA ASP A 45 20.54 -4.28 21.39
C ASP A 45 21.21 -4.79 20.12
N THR A 46 20.84 -5.99 19.70
CA THR A 46 21.04 -6.43 18.31
C THR A 46 20.02 -5.67 17.48
N ARG A 47 20.23 -4.36 17.34
CA ARG A 47 19.74 -3.61 16.18
C ARG A 47 20.45 -4.27 15.01
N GLU A 48 19.75 -5.13 14.29
CA GLU A 48 20.16 -5.52 12.95
C GLU A 48 20.27 -4.22 12.15
N PHE A 49 21.49 -3.69 12.07
CA PHE A 49 21.87 -2.65 11.14
C PHE A 49 21.71 -3.27 9.75
N LEU A 50 20.51 -3.14 9.19
CA LEU A 50 20.33 -3.26 7.76
C LEU A 50 21.29 -2.24 7.13
N PRO A 51 22.12 -2.65 6.15
CA PRO A 51 23.04 -1.72 5.52
C PRO A 51 22.26 -0.53 4.98
N GLU A 52 22.81 0.67 5.15
CA GLU A 52 22.31 1.87 4.46
C GLU A 52 22.22 1.53 2.98
N ALA A 53 21.02 1.71 2.42
CA ALA A 53 20.77 1.59 1.00
C ALA A 53 20.71 3.00 0.43
N ASP A 54 21.14 3.16 -0.81
CA ASP A 54 20.94 4.42 -1.53
C ASP A 54 19.48 4.50 -2.01
N TRP A 55 18.99 5.73 -2.25
CA TRP A 55 17.72 5.94 -2.93
C TRP A 55 17.71 5.20 -4.29
N PRO A 56 16.68 4.40 -4.60
CA PRO A 56 16.65 3.58 -5.81
C PRO A 56 16.28 4.41 -7.05
N ALA A 57 17.14 5.36 -7.43
CA ALA A 57 16.91 6.31 -8.53
C ALA A 57 16.65 5.63 -9.88
N ASP A 58 17.26 4.46 -10.12
CA ASP A 58 17.06 3.69 -11.35
C ASP A 58 15.68 2.98 -11.41
N LEU A 59 14.95 2.93 -10.30
CA LEU A 59 13.64 2.26 -10.19
C LEU A 59 12.50 3.25 -9.92
N ALA A 60 12.77 4.34 -9.22
CA ALA A 60 11.81 5.41 -8.98
C ALA A 60 11.57 6.22 -10.28
N PRO A 61 10.35 6.72 -10.54
CA PRO A 61 10.10 7.57 -11.68
C PRO A 61 10.85 8.90 -11.56
N ASP A 62 11.34 9.43 -12.69
CA ASP A 62 12.15 10.66 -12.76
C ASP A 62 11.45 11.88 -12.13
N GLU A 63 10.12 11.90 -12.15
CA GLU A 63 9.29 12.96 -11.57
C GLU A 63 9.15 12.89 -10.04
N LEU A 64 9.53 11.77 -9.42
CA LEU A 64 9.50 11.59 -7.97
C LEU A 64 10.85 12.02 -7.38
N PRO A 65 10.95 13.21 -6.76
CA PRO A 65 12.19 13.66 -6.12
C PRO A 65 12.59 12.71 -4.99
N GLU A 66 13.89 12.57 -4.74
CA GLU A 66 14.41 11.76 -3.65
C GLU A 66 13.89 12.20 -2.27
N TYR A 67 13.54 11.23 -1.42
CA TYR A 67 13.22 11.48 -0.02
C TYR A 67 14.51 11.54 0.81
N THR A 68 14.98 12.75 1.13
CA THR A 68 16.29 12.94 1.79
C THR A 68 16.23 13.03 3.32
N ALA A 69 15.03 13.01 3.91
CA ALA A 69 14.83 13.23 5.34
C ALA A 69 14.82 11.91 6.12
N GLY A 70 16.00 11.31 6.30
CA GLY A 70 16.17 10.04 7.02
C GLY A 70 17.20 9.15 6.32
N THR A 71 17.16 7.86 6.64
CA THR A 71 18.09 6.85 6.11
C THR A 71 17.31 5.75 5.41
N VAL A 72 17.55 5.52 4.11
CA VAL A 72 16.96 4.38 3.41
C VAL A 72 17.62 3.10 3.91
N THR A 73 16.81 2.17 4.40
CA THR A 73 17.26 0.89 5.00
C THR A 73 16.92 -0.32 4.15
N ALA A 74 15.97 -0.17 3.21
CA ALA A 74 15.63 -1.19 2.24
C ALA A 74 14.91 -0.58 1.03
N SER A 75 15.11 -1.18 -0.14
CA SER A 75 14.28 -0.97 -1.31
C SER A 75 14.12 -2.29 -2.07
N ALA A 76 12.92 -2.57 -2.57
CA ALA A 76 12.64 -3.76 -3.36
C ALA A 76 11.42 -3.54 -4.26
N VAL A 77 11.42 -4.18 -5.43
CA VAL A 77 10.23 -4.34 -6.26
C VAL A 77 9.61 -5.69 -5.95
N ASP A 78 8.30 -5.72 -5.69
CA ASP A 78 7.59 -6.96 -5.41
C ASP A 78 7.07 -7.65 -6.70
N GLY A 79 6.29 -8.72 -6.52
CA GLY A 79 5.73 -9.49 -7.64
C GLY A 79 4.62 -8.78 -8.42
N GLU A 80 4.18 -7.61 -7.95
CA GLU A 80 3.15 -6.76 -8.57
C GLU A 80 3.76 -5.46 -9.12
N GLU A 81 5.08 -5.42 -9.28
CA GLU A 81 5.85 -4.28 -9.79
C GLU A 81 5.77 -3.02 -8.90
N VAL A 82 5.40 -3.19 -7.63
CA VAL A 82 5.40 -2.10 -6.64
C VAL A 82 6.80 -1.95 -6.07
N LEU A 83 7.38 -0.76 -6.21
CA LEU A 83 8.63 -0.40 -5.55
C LEU A 83 8.33 0.05 -4.11
N THR A 84 8.73 -0.76 -3.14
CA THR A 84 8.70 -0.42 -1.72
C THR A 84 10.05 0.10 -1.26
N ILE A 85 10.06 1.26 -0.60
CA ILE A 85 11.23 1.90 0.01
C ILE A 85 10.95 2.06 1.51
N LYS A 86 11.91 1.68 2.35
CA LYS A 86 11.83 1.88 3.81
C LYS A 86 12.87 2.89 4.26
N VAL A 87 12.41 3.90 4.99
CA VAL A 87 13.23 4.97 5.54
C VAL A 87 13.10 4.98 7.06
N THR A 88 14.22 5.04 7.78
CA THR A 88 14.27 5.25 9.23
C THR A 88 14.78 6.65 9.56
N ASP A 89 14.79 7.01 10.84
CA ASP A 89 15.30 8.30 11.32
C ASP A 89 14.59 9.50 10.68
N THR A 90 13.28 9.34 10.52
CA THR A 90 12.36 10.28 9.89
C THR A 90 11.10 10.43 10.74
N GLY A 91 10.22 11.38 10.42
CA GLY A 91 8.98 11.61 11.15
C GLY A 91 7.89 12.34 10.37
N LYS A 92 6.84 12.72 11.11
CA LYS A 92 5.67 13.39 10.54
C LYS A 92 5.99 14.74 9.90
N ASP A 93 6.79 15.55 10.58
CA ASP A 93 7.16 16.88 10.07
C ASP A 93 8.00 16.75 8.78
N ASP A 94 8.93 15.80 8.75
CA ASP A 94 9.74 15.49 7.56
C ASP A 94 8.88 15.01 6.37
N LEU A 95 7.87 14.17 6.64
CA LEU A 95 6.92 13.74 5.63
C LEU A 95 6.08 14.94 5.13
N ASP A 96 5.59 15.80 6.00
CA ASP A 96 4.79 16.97 5.62
C ASP A 96 5.58 17.93 4.72
N ASP A 97 6.84 18.20 5.07
CA ASP A 97 7.74 19.02 4.27
C ASP A 97 7.95 18.41 2.87
N TYR A 98 8.13 17.09 2.79
CA TYR A 98 8.28 16.40 1.52
C TYR A 98 7.00 16.40 0.68
N LEU A 99 5.82 16.24 1.30
CA LEU A 99 4.55 16.36 0.60
C LEU A 99 4.34 17.76 0.01
N GLU A 100 4.84 18.81 0.66
CA GLU A 100 4.84 20.16 0.10
C GLU A 100 5.75 20.27 -1.13
N ILE A 101 6.93 19.63 -1.12
CA ILE A 101 7.82 19.54 -2.29
C ILE A 101 7.09 18.86 -3.46
N LEU A 102 6.44 17.72 -3.22
CA LEU A 102 5.68 17.01 -4.26
C LEU A 102 4.54 17.87 -4.82
N LYS A 103 3.77 18.52 -3.95
CA LYS A 103 2.70 19.43 -4.36
C LYS A 103 3.21 20.57 -5.24
N ASN A 104 4.36 21.14 -4.90
CA ASN A 104 5.00 22.20 -5.68
C ASN A 104 5.56 21.68 -7.02
N ALA A 105 5.90 20.40 -7.11
CA ALA A 105 6.28 19.71 -8.34
C ALA A 105 5.06 19.28 -9.20
N GLY A 106 3.83 19.54 -8.75
CA GLY A 106 2.60 19.30 -9.52
C GLY A 106 1.88 17.99 -9.15
N TRP A 107 2.32 17.28 -8.13
CA TRP A 107 1.63 16.10 -7.61
C TRP A 107 0.32 16.50 -6.89
N SER A 108 -0.71 15.67 -7.05
CA SER A 108 -1.95 15.79 -6.28
C SER A 108 -1.80 15.02 -4.97
N ILE A 109 -1.98 15.69 -3.83
CA ILE A 109 -1.73 15.11 -2.49
C ILE A 109 -3.04 14.90 -1.74
N THR A 110 -3.22 13.69 -1.21
CA THR A 110 -4.22 13.36 -0.19
C THR A 110 -3.48 12.94 1.08
N SER A 111 -3.57 13.73 2.15
CA SER A 111 -2.78 13.50 3.38
C SER A 111 -3.66 13.25 4.60
N GLY A 112 -3.23 12.33 5.46
CA GLY A 112 -3.72 12.09 6.82
C GLY A 112 -2.58 12.14 7.84
N ASP A 113 -2.84 11.69 9.07
CA ASP A 113 -1.88 11.81 10.18
C ASP A 113 -0.69 10.84 10.07
N LEU A 114 -0.92 9.62 9.61
CA LEU A 114 0.10 8.56 9.49
C LEU A 114 0.23 8.04 8.05
N GLU A 115 -0.66 8.47 7.16
CA GLU A 115 -0.73 7.98 5.80
C GLU A 115 -0.92 9.16 4.85
N ALA A 116 -0.31 9.10 3.69
CA ALA A 116 -0.55 10.05 2.61
C ALA A 116 -0.44 9.34 1.26
N GLU A 117 -1.02 9.95 0.24
CA GLU A 117 -0.98 9.50 -1.14
C GLU A 117 -0.66 10.70 -2.04
N ALA A 118 0.23 10.49 -3.01
CA ALA A 118 0.58 11.44 -4.03
C ALA A 118 0.37 10.82 -5.43
N GLU A 119 -0.27 11.56 -6.33
CA GLU A 119 -0.54 11.10 -7.69
C GLU A 119 0.02 12.08 -8.73
N LEU A 120 0.65 11.55 -9.78
CA LEU A 120 1.07 12.30 -10.96
C LEU A 120 1.04 11.40 -12.20
N GLY A 121 0.14 11.68 -13.15
CA GLY A 121 0.01 10.90 -14.38
C GLY A 121 -0.37 9.44 -14.11
N LEU A 122 0.54 8.52 -14.40
CA LEU A 122 0.39 7.07 -14.15
C LEU A 122 0.95 6.62 -12.80
N HIS A 123 1.66 7.51 -12.11
CA HIS A 123 2.30 7.21 -10.85
C HIS A 123 1.35 7.49 -9.69
N THR A 124 1.31 6.55 -8.75
CA THR A 124 0.71 6.72 -7.43
C THR A 124 1.77 6.32 -6.41
N VAL A 125 2.01 7.19 -5.43
CA VAL A 125 2.94 6.96 -4.34
C VAL A 125 2.18 7.02 -3.03
N THR A 126 2.26 5.97 -2.23
CA THR A 126 1.70 5.95 -0.88
C THR A 126 2.80 6.07 0.15
N PHE A 127 2.49 6.75 1.24
CA PHE A 127 3.39 7.02 2.36
C PHE A 127 2.71 6.49 3.61
N ALA A 128 3.39 5.66 4.39
CA ALA A 128 2.87 5.12 5.64
C ALA A 128 3.92 5.23 6.75
N LEU A 129 3.65 6.06 7.75
CA LEU A 129 4.42 6.17 8.97
C LEU A 129 4.05 5.03 9.93
N GLN A 130 5.03 4.18 10.20
CA GLN A 130 4.95 2.99 11.03
C GLN A 130 5.87 3.12 12.26
N GLY A 131 5.83 2.13 13.15
CA GLY A 131 6.77 2.06 14.28
C GLY A 131 6.69 3.26 15.23
N GLY A 132 5.49 3.79 15.46
CA GLY A 132 5.30 5.01 16.27
C GLY A 132 5.69 6.30 15.57
N GLY A 133 5.76 6.30 14.23
CA GLY A 133 6.08 7.47 13.42
C GLY A 133 7.57 7.68 13.18
N THR A 134 8.37 6.61 13.25
CA THR A 134 9.84 6.66 13.09
C THR A 134 10.36 5.87 11.89
N VAL A 135 9.47 5.14 11.23
CA VAL A 135 9.76 4.37 10.02
C VAL A 135 8.75 4.78 8.97
N LEU A 136 9.21 5.26 7.82
CA LEU A 136 8.37 5.57 6.68
C LEU A 136 8.50 4.44 5.66
N GLN A 137 7.35 3.87 5.25
CA GLN A 137 7.26 3.06 4.05
C GLN A 137 6.73 3.93 2.91
N ILE A 138 7.40 3.88 1.78
CA ILE A 138 7.01 4.55 0.54
C ILE A 138 6.77 3.45 -0.50
N ASP A 139 5.54 3.32 -0.98
CA ASP A 139 5.24 2.38 -2.06
C ASP A 139 4.94 3.18 -3.33
N VAL A 140 5.70 2.90 -4.39
CA VAL A 140 5.58 3.55 -5.70
C VAL A 140 4.98 2.55 -6.67
N TYR A 141 3.81 2.90 -7.21
CA TYR A 141 3.10 2.13 -8.21
C TYR A 141 3.00 2.95 -9.50
N THR A 142 3.37 2.33 -10.63
CA THR A 142 3.25 2.94 -11.96
C THR A 142 2.31 2.09 -12.80
N GLN A 143 1.21 2.68 -13.24
CA GLN A 143 0.28 1.99 -14.13
C GLN A 143 0.78 2.00 -15.58
N GLU A 144 0.41 0.98 -16.34
CA GLU A 144 0.65 0.96 -17.78
C GLU A 144 -0.33 1.89 -18.52
N ALA A 145 0.22 2.67 -19.46
CA ALA A 145 -0.59 3.46 -20.38
C ALA A 145 -1.43 2.53 -21.28
N GLY A 146 -2.75 2.73 -21.26
CA GLY A 146 -3.66 2.04 -22.14
C GLY A 146 -3.63 2.58 -23.57
N SER A 147 -4.08 1.75 -24.51
CA SER A 147 -4.31 2.14 -25.90
C SER A 147 -5.80 2.08 -26.23
N TRP A 148 -6.28 3.00 -27.05
CA TRP A 148 -7.66 2.96 -27.53
C TRP A 148 -7.84 1.78 -28.50
N PRO A 149 -8.82 0.89 -28.29
CA PRO A 149 -8.98 -0.31 -29.11
C PRO A 149 -9.80 0.01 -30.37
N PHE A 150 -9.15 0.67 -31.34
CA PHE A 150 -9.77 1.11 -32.60
C PHE A 150 -10.41 -0.04 -33.40
N ASP A 151 -9.89 -1.26 -33.29
CA ASP A 151 -10.38 -2.43 -34.03
C ASP A 151 -11.58 -3.10 -33.36
N GLU A 152 -11.80 -2.86 -32.07
CA GLU A 152 -12.88 -3.50 -31.28
C GLU A 152 -14.06 -2.55 -31.04
N VAL A 153 -13.81 -1.24 -31.17
CA VAL A 153 -14.80 -0.19 -30.94
C VAL A 153 -15.40 0.28 -32.27
N PRO A 154 -16.74 0.39 -32.40
CA PRO A 154 -17.38 0.95 -33.59
C PRO A 154 -16.80 2.30 -34.01
N THR A 155 -16.67 2.53 -35.32
CA THR A 155 -15.94 3.70 -35.89
C THR A 155 -16.56 5.07 -35.55
N ASP A 156 -17.82 5.08 -35.13
CA ASP A 156 -18.55 6.27 -34.67
C ASP A 156 -18.22 6.65 -33.21
N ILE A 157 -17.65 5.71 -32.43
CA ILE A 157 -17.15 5.98 -31.08
C ILE A 157 -15.69 6.42 -31.18
N LEU A 158 -15.48 7.72 -30.97
CA LEU A 158 -14.16 8.34 -31.00
C LEU A 158 -13.43 8.18 -29.68
N GLU A 159 -12.11 8.06 -29.76
CA GLU A 159 -11.22 8.15 -28.60
C GLU A 159 -11.48 9.46 -27.80
N PRO A 160 -11.42 9.40 -26.46
CA PRO A 160 -11.50 10.58 -25.61
C PRO A 160 -10.47 11.63 -26.05
N ARG A 161 -10.94 12.87 -26.25
CA ARG A 161 -10.08 13.99 -26.65
C ARG A 161 -9.14 14.47 -25.52
N SER A 162 -9.30 13.94 -24.32
CA SER A 162 -8.57 14.34 -23.11
C SER A 162 -8.57 13.22 -22.07
N GLY A 163 -7.56 13.22 -21.21
CA GLY A 163 -7.34 12.18 -20.20
C GLY A 163 -6.29 11.17 -20.68
N MET A 164 -5.92 10.26 -19.80
CA MET A 164 -5.02 9.16 -20.11
C MET A 164 -5.76 7.84 -19.93
N LEU A 165 -5.66 6.97 -20.93
CA LEU A 165 -6.12 5.59 -20.81
C LEU A 165 -5.14 4.83 -19.92
N VAL A 166 -5.69 4.06 -19.00
CA VAL A 166 -4.91 3.29 -18.05
C VAL A 166 -5.35 1.84 -18.13
N GLY A 167 -4.41 0.93 -18.35
CA GLY A 167 -4.68 -0.50 -18.53
C GLY A 167 -5.40 -0.83 -19.85
N THR A 168 -6.06 -1.97 -19.88
CA THR A 168 -6.77 -2.46 -21.07
C THR A 168 -8.20 -1.94 -21.09
N VAL A 169 -8.63 -1.39 -22.24
CA VAL A 169 -10.03 -1.07 -22.48
C VAL A 169 -10.75 -2.34 -22.93
N GLU A 170 -11.68 -2.84 -22.11
CA GLU A 170 -12.51 -4.00 -22.45
C GLU A 170 -13.82 -3.57 -23.11
N VAL A 171 -14.12 -4.09 -24.30
CA VAL A 171 -15.42 -3.90 -24.97
C VAL A 171 -16.35 -5.06 -24.63
N LEU A 172 -17.42 -4.79 -23.88
CA LEU A 172 -18.42 -5.79 -23.50
C LEU A 172 -19.68 -5.66 -24.35
N GLU A 173 -20.03 -6.69 -25.13
CA GLU A 173 -21.33 -6.75 -25.80
C GLU A 173 -22.43 -7.15 -24.81
N THR A 174 -23.40 -6.27 -24.56
CA THR A 174 -24.59 -6.62 -23.77
C THR A 174 -25.73 -7.09 -24.66
N GLY A 175 -26.46 -8.15 -24.26
CA GLY A 175 -27.56 -8.72 -25.05
C GLY A 175 -28.78 -7.80 -25.31
N GLU A 176 -28.76 -6.56 -24.82
CA GLU A 176 -29.76 -5.51 -25.08
C GLU A 176 -29.11 -4.31 -25.77
N GLY A 177 -28.92 -4.40 -27.08
CA GLY A 177 -28.36 -3.32 -27.92
C GLY A 177 -26.82 -3.19 -27.82
N ASN A 178 -26.22 -2.49 -28.80
CA ASN A 178 -24.77 -2.31 -28.92
C ASN A 178 -24.24 -1.35 -27.82
N LYS A 179 -24.33 -1.74 -26.55
CA LYS A 179 -23.71 -0.98 -25.46
C LYS A 179 -22.24 -1.36 -25.40
N VAL A 180 -21.35 -0.40 -25.55
CA VAL A 180 -19.92 -0.55 -25.30
C VAL A 180 -19.63 0.04 -23.93
N MET A 181 -19.21 -0.79 -22.98
CA MET A 181 -18.63 -0.33 -21.71
C MET A 181 -17.15 -0.05 -21.94
N ILE A 182 -16.63 1.06 -21.43
CA ILE A 182 -15.21 1.40 -21.48
C ILE A 182 -14.75 1.60 -20.05
N MET A 183 -13.91 0.69 -19.56
CA MET A 183 -13.26 0.80 -18.25
C MET A 183 -11.82 1.29 -18.48
N GLY A 184 -11.36 2.29 -17.72
CA GLY A 184 -9.94 2.70 -17.74
C GLY A 184 -9.59 4.14 -18.15
N ILE A 185 -10.49 5.12 -18.03
CA ILE A 185 -10.13 6.54 -18.24
C ILE A 185 -9.79 7.20 -16.89
N ARG A 186 -8.54 7.67 -16.72
CA ARG A 186 -8.16 8.55 -15.58
C ARG A 186 -8.25 10.01 -16.04
N ASP A 187 -9.18 10.76 -15.45
CA ASP A 187 -9.31 12.22 -15.64
C ASP A 187 -8.66 12.94 -14.44
N PRO A 188 -7.53 13.64 -14.61
CA PRO A 188 -6.85 14.31 -13.50
C PRO A 188 -7.66 15.46 -12.88
N LEU A 189 -8.76 15.90 -13.51
CA LEU A 189 -9.63 16.97 -12.99
C LEU A 189 -10.96 16.46 -12.42
N ALA A 190 -11.27 15.17 -12.55
CA ALA A 190 -12.50 14.58 -12.04
C ALA A 190 -12.29 13.13 -11.64
N TRP A 191 -12.09 12.89 -10.34
CA TRP A 191 -11.99 11.55 -9.75
C TRP A 191 -13.36 10.85 -9.75
N ARG A 192 -13.87 10.49 -10.94
CA ARG A 192 -15.02 9.61 -11.11
C ARG A 192 -14.83 8.75 -12.37
N PRO A 193 -15.00 7.41 -12.27
CA PRO A 193 -15.17 6.61 -13.48
C PRO A 193 -16.33 7.20 -14.29
N ARG A 194 -16.07 7.59 -15.55
CA ARG A 194 -17.12 8.08 -16.44
C ARG A 194 -17.83 6.91 -17.07
N TYR A 195 -19.04 6.65 -16.60
CA TYR A 195 -20.00 5.80 -17.28
C TYR A 195 -20.55 6.57 -18.48
N THR A 196 -20.28 6.09 -19.69
CA THR A 196 -20.97 6.61 -20.88
C THR A 196 -21.89 5.51 -21.37
N GLU A 197 -23.17 5.63 -21.04
CA GLU A 197 -24.21 4.72 -21.53
C GLU A 197 -24.68 5.23 -22.90
N TRP A 198 -24.50 4.40 -23.94
CA TRP A 198 -25.02 4.67 -25.27
C TRP A 198 -26.24 3.78 -25.53
N THR A 199 -27.30 4.37 -26.06
CA THR A 199 -28.44 3.65 -26.61
C THR A 199 -28.51 3.98 -28.10
N ASP A 200 -28.44 2.95 -28.94
CA ASP A 200 -28.69 3.08 -30.38
C ASP A 200 -30.05 3.76 -30.60
N CYS A 201 -30.08 4.77 -31.47
CA CYS A 201 -31.32 5.37 -31.98
C CYS A 201 -31.86 4.56 -33.16
#